data_AF-E3HZV4-F1
#
_entry.id   AF-E3HZV4-F1
#
_cell.length_a   1.000
_cell.length_b   1.000
_cell.length_c   1.000
_cell.angle_alpha   90.00
_cell.angle_beta   90.00
_cell.angle_gamma   90.00
#
_symmetry.space_group_name_H-M   'P 1'
#
loop_
_entity.id
_entity.type
_entity.pdbx_description
1 polymer ?
#
loop_
_entity_poly.entity_id
_entity_poly.type
_entity_poly.pdbx_seq_one_letter_code
_entity_poly.pdbx_strand_id
1 'polypeptide(L)'
;MALPAQRDGSYSPLMILLLVGLSILAWISTYSGMLYLIEAGSGDIGLGAKIAIAFAVLMLQGMIIYILDALFSGQLRFSLYPLYILGYVVLFLISVAFAFGFYWRFLEAGAQTAQAAGSSVYQVQRSLQNGQSRLELLQTALSTLATVSSQKAQIERTAGGTCPASRAGDGPRRRLRESDAQRFQFANDLIASRTGAVKTDVADLNTDLQRILKKDPATIDPETGTRTAFIEGLDRKLGLVTERFNALKTDPQFRQLRDELQARGRQTSFPDERGGIFPCPDGQLQTALNGVVRSIDELPQLQKPELRSVEGSEAVTEAFRRLSNTATGLVFHGKAPPSPERIRAEQAANPSATVTQDEAGLSDRDYIPLLIAIFVDVCILLVSINRPFGPFFNLGQDLARAQARGPMRGVLNTFYRVFQDQFDAQTPPTPAELIAPLQDVVFDHGGQYYAAVPLDFREENYDLWARARTNAPSYESSRALERSRYLAAVFAILEGEKLVRLLGVERRSRFRRDEVDGLDEEAVRRKLDRQGSMYAQADAFRIYRFRPGKWAELLIQTVGSVSARAEERRGLPLSLRRLPSEVASGAEQKALPENNEPSALPGSDVEPPRRLPDRSRVE
;
A
#
# COMPACT_ATOMS: atom_id res chain seq x y z
N MET A 1 15.76 -9.76 -43.55
CA MET A 1 16.00 -10.48 -42.28
C MET A 1 14.62 -10.78 -41.70
N ALA A 2 14.17 -12.03 -41.75
CA ALA A 2 12.79 -12.36 -41.37
C ALA A 2 12.64 -12.38 -39.84
N LEU A 3 11.70 -11.61 -39.31
CA LEU A 3 11.30 -11.69 -37.90
C LEU A 3 10.62 -13.06 -37.69
N PRO A 4 11.04 -13.86 -36.70
CA PRO A 4 10.34 -15.10 -36.38
C PRO A 4 8.92 -14.77 -35.88
N ALA A 5 7.92 -15.46 -36.43
CA ALA A 5 6.52 -15.20 -36.13
C ALA A 5 6.24 -15.29 -34.61
N GLN A 6 5.64 -14.23 -34.08
CA GLN A 6 5.19 -14.15 -32.70
C GLN A 6 4.18 -15.27 -32.44
N ARG A 7 4.44 -16.08 -31.42
CA ARG A 7 3.62 -17.27 -31.10
C ARG A 7 2.63 -16.85 -30.02
N ASP A 8 1.39 -16.59 -30.44
CA ASP A 8 0.35 -16.01 -29.58
C ASP A 8 0.07 -16.87 -28.33
N GLY A 9 0.64 -16.45 -27.21
CA GLY A 9 0.18 -16.87 -25.88
C GLY A 9 -1.13 -16.14 -25.58
N SER A 10 -2.26 -16.74 -25.97
CA SER A 10 -3.58 -16.16 -25.72
C SER A 10 -3.85 -16.06 -24.21
N TYR A 11 -3.65 -14.86 -23.66
CA TYR A 11 -4.08 -14.52 -22.31
C TYR A 11 -5.56 -14.85 -22.12
N SER A 12 -5.94 -15.44 -20.98
CA SER A 12 -7.36 -15.62 -20.64
C SER A 12 -8.07 -14.26 -20.64
N PRO A 13 -9.27 -14.12 -21.22
CA PRO A 13 -9.96 -12.82 -21.31
C PRO A 13 -10.18 -12.18 -19.93
N LEU A 14 -10.35 -13.00 -18.87
CA LEU A 14 -10.43 -12.53 -17.49
C LEU A 14 -9.09 -11.99 -16.96
N MET A 15 -7.97 -12.59 -17.36
CA MET A 15 -6.62 -12.09 -17.02
C MET A 15 -6.32 -10.78 -17.75
N ILE A 16 -6.69 -10.65 -19.04
CA ILE A 16 -6.60 -9.38 -19.77
C ILE A 16 -7.45 -8.31 -19.07
N LEU A 17 -8.70 -8.63 -18.73
CA LEU A 17 -9.61 -7.70 -18.07
C LEU A 17 -9.10 -7.23 -16.70
N LEU A 18 -8.54 -8.14 -15.88
CA LEU A 18 -7.91 -7.80 -14.60
C LEU A 18 -6.65 -6.93 -14.81
N LEU A 19 -5.77 -7.30 -15.73
CA LEU A 19 -4.52 -6.57 -15.97
C LEU A 19 -4.80 -5.16 -16.52
N VAL A 20 -5.72 -5.02 -17.48
CA VAL A 20 -6.17 -3.71 -18.00
C VAL A 20 -6.88 -2.91 -16.93
N GLY A 21 -7.80 -3.51 -16.17
CA GLY A 21 -8.55 -2.82 -15.11
C GLY A 21 -7.65 -2.29 -13.98
N LEU A 22 -6.75 -3.13 -13.47
CA LEU A 22 -5.76 -2.73 -12.45
C LEU A 22 -4.79 -1.67 -12.99
N SER A 23 -4.35 -1.80 -14.25
CA SER A 23 -3.44 -0.81 -14.85
C SER A 23 -4.10 0.54 -15.10
N ILE A 24 -5.39 0.57 -15.45
CA ILE A 24 -6.18 1.82 -15.53
C ILE A 24 -6.32 2.44 -14.14
N LEU A 25 -6.59 1.64 -13.11
CA LEU A 25 -6.74 2.12 -11.74
C LEU A 25 -5.43 2.69 -11.18
N ALA A 26 -4.31 1.98 -11.38
CA ALA A 26 -2.96 2.44 -11.03
C ALA A 26 -2.54 3.69 -11.82
N TRP A 27 -2.89 3.76 -13.11
CA TRP A 27 -2.66 4.95 -13.94
C TRP A 27 -3.44 6.15 -13.42
N ILE A 28 -4.74 6.01 -13.09
CA ILE A 28 -5.58 7.10 -12.57
C ILE A 28 -5.05 7.62 -11.22
N SER A 29 -4.68 6.73 -10.29
CA SER A 29 -4.17 7.15 -8.96
C SER A 29 -2.80 7.83 -9.07
N THR A 30 -1.88 7.25 -9.85
CA THR A 30 -0.53 7.80 -10.08
C THR A 30 -0.59 9.13 -10.83
N TYR A 31 -1.42 9.23 -11.88
CA TYR A 31 -1.63 10.47 -12.63
C TYR A 31 -2.19 11.58 -11.75
N SER A 32 -3.27 11.29 -11.01
CA SER A 32 -3.89 12.26 -10.08
C SER A 32 -2.90 12.73 -9.02
N GLY A 33 -2.16 11.80 -8.41
CA GLY A 33 -1.14 12.11 -7.40
C GLY A 33 -0.02 12.99 -7.94
N MET A 34 0.53 12.66 -9.11
CA MET A 34 1.57 13.46 -9.75
C MET A 34 1.08 14.85 -10.17
N LEU A 35 -0.13 14.94 -10.73
CA LEU A 35 -0.74 16.21 -11.17
C LEU A 35 -0.93 17.16 -9.98
N TYR A 36 -1.50 16.69 -8.86
CA TYR A 36 -1.71 17.52 -7.68
C TYR A 36 -0.40 17.93 -6.98
N LEU A 37 0.63 17.09 -7.01
CA LEU A 37 1.95 17.44 -6.47
C LEU A 37 2.60 18.58 -7.28
N ILE A 38 2.39 18.61 -8.60
CA ILE A 38 2.87 19.70 -9.45
C ILE A 38 2.00 20.95 -9.27
N GLU A 39 0.66 20.82 -9.17
CA GLU A 39 -0.24 21.98 -8.95
C GLU A 39 0.08 22.72 -7.63
N ALA A 40 0.49 22.00 -6.58
CA ALA A 40 0.94 22.61 -5.33
C ALA A 40 2.27 23.41 -5.47
N GLY A 41 3.14 23.01 -6.41
CA GLY A 41 4.46 23.63 -6.59
C GLY A 41 4.50 24.74 -7.65
N SER A 42 3.70 24.65 -8.71
CA SER A 42 3.69 25.61 -9.83
C SER A 42 2.41 26.43 -9.98
N GLY A 43 1.39 26.19 -9.16
CA GLY A 43 0.04 26.74 -9.37
C GLY A 43 -0.70 25.99 -10.49
N ASP A 44 -1.76 26.61 -11.03
CA ASP A 44 -2.61 25.96 -12.04
C ASP A 44 -1.84 25.57 -13.31
N ILE A 45 -2.01 24.31 -13.69
CA ILE A 45 -1.32 23.70 -14.83
C ILE A 45 -2.24 23.75 -16.05
N GLY A 46 -1.79 24.44 -17.11
CA GLY A 46 -2.49 24.50 -18.38
C GLY A 46 -2.77 23.12 -18.98
N LEU A 47 -3.91 22.98 -19.67
CA LEU A 47 -4.46 21.70 -20.16
C LEU A 47 -3.47 20.87 -21.00
N GLY A 48 -2.60 21.52 -21.79
CA GLY A 48 -1.55 20.82 -22.56
C GLY A 48 -0.52 20.09 -21.69
N ALA A 49 -0.14 20.66 -20.55
CA ALA A 49 0.78 20.01 -19.61
C ALA A 49 0.06 18.89 -18.83
N LYS A 50 -1.23 19.04 -18.51
CA LYS A 50 -2.06 17.96 -17.92
C LYS A 50 -2.08 16.72 -18.84
N ILE A 51 -2.27 16.91 -20.16
CA ILE A 51 -2.17 15.82 -21.16
C ILE A 51 -0.76 15.22 -21.23
N ALA A 52 0.28 16.04 -21.23
CA ALA A 52 1.67 15.55 -21.28
C ALA A 52 2.03 14.68 -20.06
N ILE A 53 1.61 15.09 -18.85
CA ILE A 53 1.78 14.32 -17.62
C ILE A 53 0.99 13.00 -17.71
N ALA A 54 -0.27 13.03 -18.17
CA ALA A 54 -1.09 11.84 -18.35
C ALA A 54 -0.44 10.79 -19.26
N PHE A 55 0.15 11.24 -20.37
CA PHE A 55 0.88 10.40 -21.33
C PHE A 55 2.20 9.87 -20.74
N ALA A 56 2.95 10.68 -20.00
CA ALA A 56 4.18 10.26 -19.34
C ALA A 56 3.92 9.16 -18.29
N VAL A 57 2.88 9.32 -17.46
CA VAL A 57 2.47 8.29 -16.47
C VAL A 57 1.95 7.03 -17.17
N LEU A 58 1.26 7.16 -18.31
CA LEU A 58 0.83 6.00 -19.11
C LEU A 58 2.04 5.21 -19.67
N MET A 59 3.07 5.90 -20.15
CA MET A 59 4.33 5.28 -20.58
C MET A 59 5.07 4.60 -19.43
N LEU A 60 5.08 5.22 -18.24
CA LEU A 60 5.65 4.61 -17.03
C LEU A 60 4.90 3.32 -16.64
N GLN A 61 3.56 3.34 -16.64
CA GLN A 61 2.73 2.16 -16.40
C GLN A 61 2.99 1.05 -17.42
N GLY A 62 3.10 1.40 -18.71
CA GLY A 62 3.49 0.47 -19.77
C GLY A 62 4.87 -0.14 -19.54
N MET A 63 5.82 0.64 -19.03
CA MET A 63 7.17 0.17 -18.69
C MET A 63 7.19 -0.79 -17.49
N ILE A 64 6.33 -0.60 -16.48
CA ILE A 64 6.14 -1.55 -15.37
C ILE A 64 5.65 -2.90 -15.92
N ILE A 65 4.60 -2.89 -16.76
CA ILE A 65 4.04 -4.12 -17.36
C ILE A 65 5.08 -4.81 -18.25
N TYR A 66 5.84 -4.04 -19.04
CA TYR A 66 6.91 -4.55 -19.89
C TYR A 66 8.05 -5.20 -19.09
N ILE A 67 8.48 -4.60 -17.97
CA ILE A 67 9.53 -5.17 -17.12
C ILE A 67 9.04 -6.46 -16.45
N LEU A 68 7.80 -6.49 -15.96
CA LEU A 68 7.18 -7.71 -15.43
C LEU A 68 7.05 -8.80 -16.50
N ASP A 69 6.64 -8.45 -17.73
CA ASP A 69 6.59 -9.37 -18.87
C ASP A 69 7.97 -9.96 -19.20
N ALA A 70 8.98 -9.11 -19.33
CA ALA A 70 10.35 -9.52 -19.59
C ALA A 70 10.88 -10.44 -18.49
N LEU A 71 10.67 -10.10 -17.21
CA LEU A 71 11.15 -10.87 -16.06
C LEU A 71 10.61 -12.31 -16.04
N PHE A 72 9.32 -12.49 -16.36
CA PHE A 72 8.65 -13.80 -16.37
C PHE A 72 8.60 -14.47 -17.75
N SER A 73 9.12 -13.84 -18.81
CA SER A 73 9.22 -14.43 -20.16
C SER A 73 10.23 -15.58 -20.28
N GLY A 74 11.20 -15.66 -19.35
CA GLY A 74 12.30 -16.63 -19.38
C GLY A 74 13.34 -16.38 -20.49
N GLN A 75 13.24 -15.28 -21.26
CA GLN A 75 14.15 -14.97 -22.37
C GLN A 75 15.36 -14.12 -21.95
N LEU A 76 15.40 -13.65 -20.69
CA LEU A 76 16.47 -12.80 -20.18
C LEU A 76 17.74 -13.59 -19.84
N ARG A 77 18.91 -12.99 -20.12
CA ARG A 77 20.20 -13.50 -19.64
C ARG A 77 20.28 -13.33 -18.12
N PHE A 78 20.83 -14.31 -17.39
CA PHE A 78 20.95 -14.27 -15.92
C PHE A 78 21.59 -12.97 -15.39
N SER A 79 22.59 -12.42 -16.10
CA SER A 79 23.24 -11.15 -15.74
C SER A 79 22.33 -9.90 -15.81
N LEU A 80 21.20 -9.95 -16.53
CA LEU A 80 20.26 -8.83 -16.67
C LEU A 80 19.13 -8.88 -15.64
N TYR A 81 18.84 -10.05 -15.04
CA TYR A 81 17.84 -10.20 -13.98
C TYR A 81 17.97 -9.17 -12.84
N PRO A 82 19.15 -8.95 -12.20
CA PRO A 82 19.25 -7.98 -11.11
C PRO A 82 18.95 -6.54 -11.55
N LEU A 83 19.28 -6.17 -12.79
CA LEU A 83 18.98 -4.85 -13.35
C LEU A 83 17.48 -4.66 -13.57
N TYR A 84 16.78 -5.68 -14.09
CA TYR A 84 15.33 -5.64 -14.28
C TYR A 84 14.57 -5.65 -12.94
N ILE A 85 15.05 -6.41 -11.94
CA ILE A 85 14.49 -6.40 -10.58
C ILE A 85 14.67 -5.02 -9.93
N LEU A 86 15.87 -4.43 -10.02
CA LEU A 86 16.14 -3.09 -9.49
C LEU A 86 15.26 -2.03 -10.18
N GLY A 87 15.16 -2.08 -11.51
CA GLY A 87 14.30 -1.19 -12.29
C GLY A 87 12.82 -1.31 -11.91
N TYR A 88 12.32 -2.54 -11.72
CA TYR A 88 10.97 -2.79 -11.22
C TYR A 88 10.76 -2.17 -9.83
N VAL A 89 11.66 -2.41 -8.87
CA VAL A 89 11.55 -1.87 -7.51
C VAL A 89 11.53 -0.34 -7.52
N VAL A 90 12.37 0.31 -8.32
CA VAL A 90 12.36 1.78 -8.45
C VAL A 90 11.04 2.30 -9.01
N LEU A 91 10.52 1.69 -10.08
CA LEU A 91 9.24 2.12 -10.68
C LEU A 91 8.05 1.85 -9.77
N PHE A 92 8.04 0.71 -9.06
CA PHE A 92 7.06 0.36 -8.04
C PHE A 92 7.04 1.39 -6.91
N LEU A 93 8.21 1.78 -6.37
CA LEU A 93 8.28 2.79 -5.31
C LEU A 93 7.77 4.16 -5.77
N ILE A 94 8.07 4.56 -7.02
CA ILE A 94 7.58 5.82 -7.60
C ILE A 94 6.05 5.77 -7.80
N SER A 95 5.52 4.67 -8.35
CA SER A 95 4.08 4.43 -8.52
C SER A 95 3.34 4.52 -7.18
N VAL A 96 3.77 3.72 -6.19
CA VAL A 96 3.20 3.70 -4.84
C VAL A 96 3.26 5.09 -4.18
N ALA A 97 4.35 5.86 -4.34
CA ALA A 97 4.47 7.18 -3.75
C ALA A 97 3.45 8.20 -4.29
N PHE A 98 3.19 8.21 -5.60
CA PHE A 98 2.17 9.08 -6.18
C PHE A 98 0.75 8.57 -5.89
N ALA A 99 0.51 7.27 -6.00
CA ALA A 99 -0.79 6.66 -5.67
C ALA A 99 -1.17 6.88 -4.19
N PHE A 100 -0.19 6.80 -3.27
CA PHE A 100 -0.36 7.15 -1.86
C PHE A 100 -0.89 8.58 -1.68
N GLY A 101 -0.30 9.57 -2.37
CA GLY A 101 -0.76 10.95 -2.33
C GLY A 101 -2.22 11.12 -2.77
N PHE A 102 -2.64 10.40 -3.82
CA PHE A 102 -4.04 10.35 -4.26
C PHE A 102 -4.98 9.77 -3.19
N TYR A 103 -4.68 8.60 -2.62
CA TYR A 103 -5.53 7.99 -1.59
C TYR A 103 -5.55 8.80 -0.29
N TRP A 104 -4.42 9.41 0.08
CA TRP A 104 -4.32 10.23 1.28
C TRP A 104 -5.21 11.49 1.19
N ARG A 105 -5.24 12.15 0.03
CA ARG A 105 -6.15 13.27 -0.27
C ARG A 105 -7.62 12.87 -0.07
N PHE A 106 -8.03 11.68 -0.51
CA PHE A 106 -9.43 11.28 -0.48
C PHE A 106 -9.89 10.74 0.89
N LEU A 107 -8.99 10.08 1.64
CA LEU A 107 -9.34 9.38 2.88
C LEU A 107 -9.05 10.18 4.16
N GLU A 108 -7.90 10.87 4.25
CA GLU A 108 -7.41 11.39 5.54
C GLU A 108 -7.20 12.91 5.56
N ALA A 109 -6.96 13.57 4.41
CA ALA A 109 -6.69 15.02 4.35
C ALA A 109 -7.77 15.90 5.01
N GLY A 110 -9.05 15.61 4.75
CA GLY A 110 -10.17 16.34 5.36
C GLY A 110 -10.36 16.04 6.86
N ALA A 111 -9.94 14.88 7.34
CA ALA A 111 -9.96 14.52 8.75
C ALA A 111 -8.81 15.19 9.52
N GLN A 112 -7.60 15.16 8.96
CA GLN A 112 -6.45 15.84 9.53
C GLN A 112 -6.57 17.36 9.51
N THR A 113 -7.12 17.96 8.46
CA THR A 113 -7.30 19.42 8.44
C THR A 113 -8.30 19.88 9.48
N ALA A 114 -9.43 19.16 9.66
CA ALA A 114 -10.36 19.46 10.76
C ALA A 114 -9.71 19.33 12.15
N GLN A 115 -8.83 18.34 12.35
CA GLN A 115 -8.16 18.11 13.64
C GLN A 115 -7.00 19.09 13.90
N ALA A 116 -6.18 19.40 12.88
CA ALA A 116 -5.09 20.35 12.93
C ALA A 116 -5.61 21.78 13.09
N ALA A 117 -6.58 22.18 12.26
CA ALA A 117 -7.26 23.46 12.39
C ALA A 117 -7.93 23.59 13.77
N GLY A 118 -8.58 22.54 14.28
CA GLY A 118 -9.15 22.56 15.63
C GLY A 118 -8.15 23.00 16.71
N SER A 119 -6.94 22.42 16.70
CA SER A 119 -5.91 22.75 17.69
C SER A 119 -5.34 24.17 17.56
N SER A 120 -5.07 24.64 16.33
CA SER A 120 -4.58 26.00 16.08
C SER A 120 -5.66 27.06 16.36
N VAL A 121 -6.91 26.79 15.96
CA VAL A 121 -8.08 27.63 16.24
C VAL A 121 -8.23 27.92 17.74
N TYR A 122 -8.07 26.92 18.63
CA TYR A 122 -8.12 27.16 20.07
C TYR A 122 -6.99 28.09 20.57
N GLN A 123 -5.78 27.94 20.04
CA GLN A 123 -4.65 28.83 20.38
C GLN A 123 -4.90 30.26 19.89
N VAL A 124 -5.41 30.43 18.65
CA VAL A 124 -5.80 31.72 18.08
C VAL A 124 -6.89 32.37 18.95
N GLN A 125 -7.97 31.63 19.22
CA GLN A 125 -9.12 32.11 19.99
C GLN A 125 -8.70 32.57 21.39
N ARG A 126 -7.85 31.81 22.10
CA ARG A 126 -7.32 32.18 23.42
C ARG A 126 -6.44 33.43 23.36
N SER A 127 -5.61 33.57 22.33
CA SER A 127 -4.76 34.75 22.11
C SER A 127 -5.60 36.01 21.86
N LEU A 128 -6.59 35.92 20.97
CA LEU A 128 -7.52 37.01 20.66
C LEU A 128 -8.36 37.42 21.87
N GLN A 129 -8.90 36.46 22.64
CA GLN A 129 -9.66 36.74 23.87
C GLN A 129 -8.80 37.46 24.92
N ASN A 130 -7.57 37.00 25.15
CA ASN A 130 -6.62 37.67 26.04
C ASN A 130 -6.32 39.11 25.58
N GLY A 131 -6.14 39.32 24.27
CA GLY A 131 -5.95 40.65 23.68
C GLY A 131 -7.17 41.56 23.87
N GLN A 132 -8.36 41.05 23.58
CA GLN A 132 -9.63 41.78 23.75
C GLN A 132 -9.83 42.23 25.21
N SER A 133 -9.67 41.33 26.19
CA SER A 133 -9.84 41.69 27.60
C SER A 133 -8.85 42.77 28.06
N ARG A 134 -7.64 42.82 27.49
CA ARG A 134 -6.65 43.88 27.79
C ARG A 134 -7.05 45.23 27.20
N LEU A 135 -7.65 45.26 26.01
CA LEU A 135 -8.23 46.49 25.44
C LEU A 135 -9.45 46.98 26.22
N GLU A 136 -10.32 46.07 26.66
CA GLU A 136 -11.50 46.41 27.47
C GLU A 136 -11.08 47.00 28.83
N LEU A 137 -10.05 46.44 29.49
CA LEU A 137 -9.46 47.03 30.70
C LEU A 137 -8.89 48.44 30.48
N LEU A 138 -8.19 48.67 29.36
CA LEU A 138 -7.68 49.99 29.00
C LEU A 138 -8.81 51.00 28.75
N GLN A 139 -9.85 50.59 28.02
CA GLN A 139 -11.05 51.43 27.78
C GLN A 139 -11.75 51.79 29.09
N THR A 140 -11.91 50.83 30.02
CA THR A 140 -12.48 51.09 31.34
C THR A 140 -11.63 52.06 32.17
N ALA A 141 -10.30 51.94 32.14
CA ALA A 141 -9.39 52.86 32.82
C ALA A 141 -9.49 54.29 32.27
N LEU A 142 -9.52 54.45 30.95
CA LEU A 142 -9.67 55.74 30.28
C LEU A 142 -11.05 56.39 30.55
N SER A 143 -12.12 55.61 30.50
CA SER A 143 -13.48 56.08 30.83
C SER A 143 -13.58 56.55 32.29
N THR A 144 -12.93 55.83 33.22
CA THR A 144 -12.83 56.22 34.62
C THR A 144 -12.04 57.53 34.78
N LEU A 145 -10.90 57.67 34.09
CA LEU A 145 -10.09 58.89 34.08
C LEU A 145 -10.88 60.11 33.55
N ALA A 146 -11.56 59.95 32.41
CA ALA A 146 -12.39 61.00 31.81
C ALA A 146 -13.54 61.41 32.75
N THR A 147 -14.23 60.43 33.36
CA THR A 147 -15.31 60.67 34.33
C THR A 147 -14.81 61.44 35.56
N VAL A 148 -13.72 60.99 36.19
CA VAL A 148 -13.15 61.66 37.38
C VAL A 148 -12.69 63.08 37.05
N SER A 149 -12.09 63.29 35.88
CA SER A 149 -11.64 64.61 35.44
C SER A 149 -12.80 65.56 35.16
N SER A 150 -13.82 65.08 34.45
CA SER A 150 -15.06 65.83 34.16
C SER A 150 -15.79 66.23 35.45
N GLN A 151 -15.95 65.31 36.41
CA GLN A 151 -16.54 65.61 37.73
C GLN A 151 -15.74 66.70 38.47
N LYS A 152 -14.41 66.60 38.50
CA LYS A 152 -13.55 67.63 39.13
C LYS A 152 -13.65 68.98 38.40
N ALA A 153 -13.78 69.00 37.08
CA ALA A 153 -14.00 70.24 36.33
C ALA A 153 -15.33 70.91 36.69
N GLN A 154 -16.42 70.15 36.85
CA GLN A 154 -17.70 70.71 37.29
C GLN A 154 -17.66 71.20 38.75
N ILE A 155 -17.02 70.47 39.66
CA ILE A 155 -16.85 70.90 41.06
C ILE A 155 -16.01 72.19 41.13
N GLU A 156 -14.87 72.26 40.43
CA GLU A 156 -14.03 73.47 40.39
C GLU A 156 -14.78 74.68 39.81
N ARG A 157 -15.62 74.45 38.79
CA ARG A 157 -16.45 75.47 38.14
C ARG A 157 -17.56 76.02 39.06
N THR A 158 -18.16 75.17 39.90
CA THR A 158 -19.37 75.51 40.68
C THR A 158 -19.08 75.87 42.14
N ALA A 159 -18.19 75.13 42.79
CA ALA A 159 -17.82 75.30 44.20
C ALA A 159 -16.35 75.71 44.39
N GLY A 160 -15.47 75.37 43.44
CA GLY A 160 -14.03 75.37 43.67
C GLY A 160 -13.62 74.18 44.55
N GLY A 161 -12.46 74.30 45.20
CA GLY A 161 -11.97 73.34 46.19
C GLY A 161 -11.21 72.14 45.64
N THR A 162 -11.12 71.93 44.32
CA THR A 162 -10.41 70.76 43.74
C THR A 162 -8.90 70.92 43.70
N CYS A 163 -8.42 72.15 43.87
CA CYS A 163 -7.01 72.52 44.00
C CYS A 163 -6.82 73.34 45.30
N PRO A 164 -5.67 73.27 46.00
CA PRO A 164 -5.44 74.08 47.20
C PRO A 164 -5.66 75.59 46.93
N ALA A 165 -6.38 76.26 47.84
CA ALA A 165 -6.73 77.69 47.77
C ALA A 165 -7.47 78.13 46.48
N SER A 166 -8.22 77.23 45.84
CA SER A 166 -9.20 77.57 44.80
C SER A 166 -10.48 78.18 45.39
N ARG A 167 -11.22 78.93 44.56
CA ARG A 167 -12.55 79.49 44.83
C ARG A 167 -13.42 79.30 43.59
N ALA A 168 -14.74 79.21 43.76
CA ALA A 168 -15.67 79.23 42.63
C ALA A 168 -15.49 80.49 41.76
N GLY A 169 -15.64 80.33 40.44
CA GLY A 169 -15.47 81.40 39.46
C GLY A 169 -14.50 81.03 38.34
N ASP A 170 -14.20 81.99 37.46
CA ASP A 170 -13.23 81.78 36.38
C ASP A 170 -11.80 82.07 36.81
N GLY A 171 -10.87 81.19 36.42
CA GLY A 171 -9.46 81.32 36.80
C GLY A 171 -8.58 80.14 36.36
N PRO A 172 -7.26 80.20 36.60
CA PRO A 172 -6.28 79.27 36.02
C PRO A 172 -6.53 77.80 36.39
N ARG A 173 -6.95 77.55 37.64
CA ARG A 173 -7.26 76.20 38.14
C ARG A 173 -8.52 75.60 37.48
N ARG A 174 -9.58 76.40 37.31
CA ARG A 174 -10.77 75.99 36.54
C ARG A 174 -10.38 75.64 35.10
N ARG A 175 -9.60 76.51 34.43
CA ARG A 175 -9.17 76.30 33.04
C ARG A 175 -8.27 75.07 32.88
N LEU A 176 -7.39 74.80 33.85
CA LEU A 176 -6.63 73.54 33.93
C LEU A 176 -7.57 72.32 34.00
N ARG A 177 -8.53 72.29 34.94
CA ARG A 177 -9.47 71.18 35.08
C ARG A 177 -10.33 70.98 33.83
N GLU A 178 -10.77 72.07 33.21
CA GLU A 178 -11.52 72.05 31.95
C GLU A 178 -10.67 71.46 30.80
N SER A 179 -9.41 71.86 30.67
CA SER A 179 -8.49 71.32 29.66
C SER A 179 -8.17 69.84 29.91
N ASP A 180 -7.92 69.44 31.17
CA ASP A 180 -7.74 68.04 31.55
C ASP A 180 -8.97 67.19 31.19
N ALA A 181 -10.18 67.68 31.48
CA ALA A 181 -11.42 66.98 31.16
C ALA A 181 -11.60 66.80 29.64
N GLN A 182 -11.39 67.86 28.86
CA GLN A 182 -11.47 67.80 27.39
C GLN A 182 -10.42 66.86 26.78
N ARG A 183 -9.16 66.92 27.26
CA ARG A 183 -8.07 66.07 26.80
C ARG A 183 -8.32 64.59 27.09
N PHE A 184 -8.75 64.25 28.31
CA PHE A 184 -8.98 62.85 28.67
C PHE A 184 -10.28 62.29 28.05
N GLN A 185 -11.28 63.14 27.80
CA GLN A 185 -12.45 62.76 27.01
C GLN A 185 -12.06 62.42 25.56
N PHE A 186 -11.27 63.28 24.90
CA PHE A 186 -10.74 63.00 23.56
C PHE A 186 -9.91 61.71 23.51
N ALA A 187 -9.05 61.49 24.50
CA ALA A 187 -8.26 60.26 24.64
C ALA A 187 -9.15 59.01 24.81
N ASN A 188 -10.20 59.10 25.63
CA ASN A 188 -11.20 58.04 25.78
C ASN A 188 -11.90 57.73 24.46
N ASP A 189 -12.36 58.76 23.74
CA ASP A 189 -13.18 58.60 22.53
C ASP A 189 -12.35 58.02 21.36
N LEU A 190 -11.09 58.44 21.23
CA LEU A 190 -10.12 57.88 20.29
C LEU A 190 -9.91 56.37 20.52
N ILE A 191 -9.73 55.96 21.78
CA ILE A 191 -9.49 54.54 22.12
C ILE A 191 -10.77 53.72 22.10
N ALA A 192 -11.92 54.30 22.47
CA ALA A 192 -13.22 53.64 22.35
C ALA A 192 -13.56 53.31 20.89
N SER A 193 -13.29 54.22 19.95
CA SER A 193 -13.46 53.98 18.51
C SER A 193 -12.60 52.83 18.01
N ARG A 194 -11.28 52.85 18.33
CA ARG A 194 -10.34 51.81 17.89
C ARG A 194 -10.61 50.45 18.54
N THR A 195 -10.93 50.43 19.84
CA THR A 195 -11.31 49.20 20.56
C THR A 195 -12.61 48.62 20.02
N GLY A 196 -13.58 49.48 19.66
CA GLY A 196 -14.82 49.05 19.02
C GLY A 196 -14.58 48.33 17.69
N ALA A 197 -13.74 48.89 16.81
CA ALA A 197 -13.38 48.26 15.54
C ALA A 197 -12.71 46.89 15.74
N VAL A 198 -11.69 46.81 16.60
CA VAL A 198 -11.00 45.55 16.91
C VAL A 198 -11.96 44.52 17.54
N LYS A 199 -12.90 44.95 18.38
CA LYS A 199 -13.89 44.05 19.00
C LYS A 199 -14.85 43.46 17.97
N THR A 200 -15.30 44.25 16.98
CA THR A 200 -16.09 43.73 15.86
C THR A 200 -15.28 42.73 15.04
N ASP A 201 -14.05 43.07 14.65
CA ASP A 201 -13.20 42.17 13.86
C ASP A 201 -12.92 40.84 14.60
N VAL A 202 -12.70 40.88 15.92
CA VAL A 202 -12.50 39.68 16.77
C VAL A 202 -13.79 38.86 16.91
N ALA A 203 -14.96 39.49 16.95
CA ALA A 203 -16.25 38.78 16.99
C ALA A 203 -16.55 38.06 15.67
N ASP A 204 -16.25 38.69 14.53
CA ASP A 204 -16.37 38.11 13.20
C ASP A 204 -15.40 36.93 13.02
N LEU A 205 -14.13 37.11 13.41
CA LEU A 205 -13.14 36.02 13.45
C LEU A 205 -13.61 34.87 14.33
N ASN A 206 -14.09 35.14 15.55
CA ASN A 206 -14.59 34.10 16.44
C ASN A 206 -15.79 33.35 15.84
N THR A 207 -16.64 34.02 15.05
CA THR A 207 -17.74 33.38 14.33
C THR A 207 -17.23 32.44 13.24
N ASP A 208 -16.24 32.85 12.44
CA ASP A 208 -15.62 32.00 11.41
C ASP A 208 -14.82 30.83 12.01
N LEU A 209 -14.09 31.06 13.11
CA LEU A 209 -13.40 30.02 13.87
C LEU A 209 -14.39 28.97 14.41
N GLN A 210 -15.57 29.39 14.88
CA GLN A 210 -16.62 28.49 15.34
C GLN A 210 -17.24 27.65 14.21
N ARG A 211 -17.28 28.13 12.96
CA ARG A 211 -17.72 27.33 11.80
C ARG A 211 -16.79 26.15 11.55
N ILE A 212 -15.48 26.35 11.66
CA ILE A 212 -14.48 25.28 11.56
C ILE A 212 -14.69 24.25 12.67
N LEU A 213 -14.78 24.67 13.94
CA LEU A 213 -14.95 23.78 15.08
C LEU A 213 -16.25 22.94 15.01
N LYS A 214 -17.32 23.53 14.47
CA LYS A 214 -18.62 22.84 14.25
C LYS A 214 -18.66 21.98 12.99
N LYS A 215 -17.58 21.94 12.19
CA LYS A 215 -17.53 21.29 10.87
C LYS A 215 -18.66 21.73 9.94
N ASP A 216 -19.00 23.02 9.99
CA ASP A 216 -20.09 23.61 9.22
C ASP A 216 -19.89 23.38 7.70
N PRO A 217 -20.85 22.79 6.97
CA PRO A 217 -20.72 22.55 5.53
C PRO A 217 -20.50 23.85 4.74
N ALA A 218 -20.89 25.02 5.25
CA ALA A 218 -20.61 26.32 4.63
C ALA A 218 -19.11 26.70 4.62
N THR A 219 -18.25 25.93 5.30
CA THR A 219 -16.78 26.07 5.20
C THR A 219 -16.19 25.38 3.98
N ILE A 220 -16.95 24.52 3.30
CA ILE A 220 -16.51 23.72 2.16
C ILE A 220 -16.95 24.41 0.89
N ASP A 221 -15.99 24.72 0.02
CA ASP A 221 -16.26 25.21 -1.33
C ASP A 221 -16.91 24.11 -2.19
N PRO A 222 -18.09 24.34 -2.81
CA PRO A 222 -18.78 23.35 -3.64
C PRO A 222 -18.04 22.98 -4.93
N GLU A 223 -17.11 23.82 -5.43
CA GLU A 223 -16.36 23.51 -6.66
C GLU A 223 -15.14 22.62 -6.38
N THR A 224 -14.33 22.95 -5.37
CA THR A 224 -13.13 22.15 -5.03
C THR A 224 -13.39 21.02 -4.04
N GLY A 225 -14.48 21.08 -3.27
CA GLY A 225 -14.75 20.17 -2.15
C GLY A 225 -13.82 20.36 -0.96
N THR A 226 -13.15 21.52 -0.85
CA THR A 226 -12.14 21.81 0.19
C THR A 226 -12.49 23.07 1.00
N ARG A 227 -11.84 23.21 2.16
CA ARG A 227 -11.89 24.39 3.03
C ARG A 227 -10.76 25.39 2.78
N THR A 228 -9.85 25.12 1.86
CA THR A 228 -8.63 25.92 1.68
C THR A 228 -8.94 27.40 1.44
N ALA A 229 -9.88 27.73 0.54
CA ALA A 229 -10.30 29.12 0.31
C ALA A 229 -10.90 29.81 1.56
N PHE A 230 -11.61 29.06 2.42
CA PHE A 230 -12.13 29.58 3.69
C PHE A 230 -11.00 29.81 4.70
N ILE A 231 -10.04 28.89 4.81
CA ILE A 231 -8.88 28.98 5.70
C ILE A 231 -7.94 30.12 5.26
N GLU A 232 -7.68 30.30 3.96
CA GLU A 232 -6.96 31.46 3.43
C GLU A 232 -7.70 32.79 3.66
N GLY A 233 -9.03 32.79 3.54
CA GLY A 233 -9.86 33.93 3.89
C GLY A 233 -9.71 34.29 5.38
N LEU A 234 -9.74 33.28 6.24
CA LEU A 234 -9.56 33.41 7.68
C LEU A 234 -8.14 33.87 8.05
N ASP A 235 -7.09 33.33 7.42
CA ASP A 235 -5.69 33.73 7.65
C ASP A 235 -5.45 35.19 7.24
N ARG A 236 -6.02 35.63 6.10
CA ARG A 236 -6.00 37.04 5.68
C ARG A 236 -6.71 37.94 6.68
N LYS A 237 -7.92 37.58 7.14
CA LYS A 237 -8.62 38.33 8.20
C LYS A 237 -7.79 38.37 9.50
N LEU A 238 -7.24 37.24 9.92
CA LEU A 238 -6.43 37.12 11.13
C LEU A 238 -5.15 37.96 11.06
N GLY A 239 -4.50 38.01 9.88
CA GLY A 239 -3.41 38.92 9.57
C GLY A 239 -3.80 40.38 9.76
N LEU A 240 -4.90 40.83 9.12
CA LEU A 240 -5.39 42.21 9.24
C LEU A 240 -5.76 42.59 10.68
N VAL A 241 -6.36 41.68 11.47
CA VAL A 241 -6.69 41.95 12.87
C VAL A 241 -5.44 42.00 13.75
N THR A 242 -4.49 41.09 13.52
CA THR A 242 -3.19 41.09 14.20
C THR A 242 -2.43 42.38 13.91
N GLU A 243 -2.44 42.82 12.65
CA GLU A 243 -1.84 44.08 12.21
C GLU A 243 -2.53 45.29 12.87
N ARG A 244 -3.86 45.39 12.80
CA ARG A 244 -4.63 46.48 13.47
C ARG A 244 -4.39 46.53 14.98
N PHE A 245 -4.35 45.38 15.64
CA PHE A 245 -4.09 45.29 17.08
C PHE A 245 -2.67 45.74 17.42
N ASN A 246 -1.66 45.23 16.71
CA ASN A 246 -0.27 45.60 16.94
C ASN A 246 0.00 47.07 16.56
N ALA A 247 -0.65 47.56 15.50
CA ALA A 247 -0.60 48.95 15.06
C ALA A 247 -1.03 49.91 16.17
N LEU A 248 -2.04 49.57 16.98
CA LEU A 248 -2.42 50.36 18.15
C LEU A 248 -1.24 50.56 19.11
N LYS A 249 -0.45 49.51 19.40
CA LYS A 249 0.72 49.58 20.28
C LYS A 249 1.94 50.28 19.66
N THR A 250 2.05 50.26 18.33
CA THR A 250 3.16 50.92 17.61
C THR A 250 2.85 52.32 17.10
N ASP A 251 1.59 52.77 17.18
CA ASP A 251 1.16 54.10 16.71
C ASP A 251 1.91 55.22 17.45
N PRO A 252 2.62 56.12 16.72
CA PRO A 252 3.25 57.29 17.30
C PRO A 252 2.30 58.19 18.11
N GLN A 253 1.05 58.37 17.66
CA GLN A 253 0.05 59.18 18.37
C GLN A 253 -0.32 58.57 19.71
N PHE A 254 -0.40 57.25 19.79
CA PHE A 254 -0.75 56.53 21.02
C PHE A 254 0.41 56.55 22.02
N ARG A 255 1.65 56.45 21.54
CA ARG A 255 2.85 56.64 22.37
C ARG A 255 2.96 58.07 22.91
N GLN A 256 2.74 59.07 22.05
CA GLN A 256 2.70 60.47 22.47
C GLN A 256 1.62 60.69 23.54
N LEU A 257 0.40 60.19 23.34
CA LEU A 257 -0.67 60.26 24.34
C LEU A 257 -0.25 59.61 25.67
N ARG A 258 0.36 58.42 25.63
CA ARG A 258 0.86 57.72 26.83
C ARG A 258 1.90 58.56 27.58
N ASP A 259 2.84 59.18 26.86
CA ASP A 259 3.88 60.02 27.46
C ASP A 259 3.32 61.35 28.00
N GLU A 260 2.33 61.95 27.31
CA GLU A 260 1.59 63.12 27.79
C GLU A 260 0.80 62.81 29.08
N LEU A 261 0.10 61.67 29.14
CA LEU A 261 -0.60 61.22 30.35
C LEU A 261 0.37 60.95 31.51
N GLN A 262 1.55 60.36 31.23
CA GLN A 262 2.58 60.14 32.23
C GLN A 262 3.20 61.46 32.74
N ALA A 263 3.49 62.40 31.85
CA ALA A 263 3.99 63.73 32.21
C ALA A 263 2.96 64.49 33.05
N ARG A 264 1.69 64.50 32.61
CA ARG A 264 0.58 65.11 33.35
C ARG A 264 0.35 64.46 34.71
N GLY A 265 0.56 63.16 34.85
CA GLY A 265 0.47 62.44 36.14
C GLY A 265 1.58 62.83 37.13
N ARG A 266 2.77 63.20 36.65
CA ARG A 266 3.88 63.67 37.50
C ARG A 266 3.76 65.14 37.89
N GLN A 267 3.04 65.95 37.10
CA GLN A 267 2.93 67.38 37.32
C GLN A 267 1.99 67.74 38.48
N THR A 268 2.51 68.50 39.46
CA THR A 268 1.76 69.02 40.63
C THR A 268 1.69 70.55 40.67
N SER A 269 2.44 71.24 39.80
CA SER A 269 2.48 72.69 39.69
C SER A 269 2.38 73.13 38.23
N PHE A 270 1.61 74.19 37.97
CA PHE A 270 1.16 74.59 36.64
C PHE A 270 1.41 76.08 36.41
N PRO A 271 1.74 76.51 35.18
CA PRO A 271 1.89 77.92 34.86
C PRO A 271 0.55 78.65 34.96
N ASP A 272 0.62 79.89 35.44
CA ASP A 272 -0.48 80.87 35.41
C ASP A 272 -0.31 81.79 34.19
N GLU A 273 -1.42 82.28 33.63
CA GLU A 273 -1.46 83.19 32.47
C GLU A 273 -0.76 84.53 32.75
N ARG A 274 -0.55 84.86 34.04
CA ARG A 274 0.19 86.04 34.51
C ARG A 274 1.69 85.79 34.68
N GLY A 275 2.21 84.67 34.20
CA GLY A 275 3.63 84.29 34.33
C GLY A 275 4.01 83.71 35.71
N GLY A 276 3.02 83.47 36.57
CA GLY A 276 3.21 82.79 37.86
C GLY A 276 3.18 81.26 37.74
N ILE A 277 3.27 80.57 38.88
CA ILE A 277 3.07 79.12 39.00
C ILE A 277 2.11 78.85 40.17
N PHE A 278 1.13 77.97 39.99
CA PHE A 278 0.21 77.55 41.05
C PHE A 278 0.31 76.04 41.34
N PRO A 279 0.27 75.60 42.62
CA PRO A 279 0.17 74.19 42.96
C PRO A 279 -1.26 73.66 42.82
N CYS A 280 -1.40 72.49 42.22
CA CYS A 280 -2.60 71.66 42.27
C CYS A 280 -2.24 70.15 42.27
N PRO A 281 -1.78 69.60 43.41
CA PRO A 281 -1.64 68.16 43.58
C PRO A 281 -3.02 67.48 43.64
N ASP A 282 -3.16 66.31 43.00
CA ASP A 282 -4.41 65.53 43.00
C ASP A 282 -4.12 64.03 42.96
N GLY A 283 -3.98 63.41 44.13
CA GLY A 283 -3.64 61.99 44.25
C GLY A 283 -4.64 61.05 43.57
N GLN A 284 -5.92 61.43 43.48
CA GLN A 284 -6.95 60.63 42.80
C GLN A 284 -6.73 60.65 41.28
N LEU A 285 -6.49 61.84 40.71
CA LEU A 285 -6.22 61.97 39.28
C LEU A 285 -4.87 61.33 38.90
N GLN A 286 -3.85 61.47 39.75
CA GLN A 286 -2.55 60.82 39.56
C GLN A 286 -2.67 59.29 39.58
N THR A 287 -3.47 58.73 40.49
CA THR A 287 -3.72 57.28 40.56
C THR A 287 -4.43 56.79 39.29
N ALA A 288 -5.44 57.52 38.79
CA ALA A 288 -6.13 57.20 37.55
C ALA A 288 -5.20 57.27 36.32
N LEU A 289 -4.39 58.33 36.21
CA LEU A 289 -3.40 58.50 35.13
C LEU A 289 -2.36 57.38 35.11
N ASN A 290 -1.79 57.05 36.29
CA ASN A 290 -0.84 55.95 36.42
C ASN A 290 -1.48 54.58 36.09
N GLY A 291 -2.75 54.39 36.44
CA GLY A 291 -3.53 53.22 36.04
C GLY A 291 -3.66 53.08 34.53
N VAL A 292 -4.03 54.16 33.83
CA VAL A 292 -4.12 54.18 32.36
C VAL A 292 -2.75 53.91 31.72
N VAL A 293 -1.69 54.61 32.13
CA VAL A 293 -0.33 54.41 31.58
C VAL A 293 0.12 52.96 31.75
N ARG A 294 -0.14 52.36 32.92
CA ARG A 294 0.14 50.94 33.17
C ARG A 294 -0.67 50.02 32.24
N SER A 295 -1.96 50.28 32.03
CA SER A 295 -2.78 49.49 31.09
C SER A 295 -2.30 49.61 29.64
N ILE A 296 -1.72 50.74 29.25
CA ILE A 296 -1.08 50.92 27.92
C ILE A 296 0.21 50.08 27.82
N ASP A 297 1.07 50.16 28.84
CA ASP A 297 2.35 49.43 28.87
C ASP A 297 2.14 47.89 28.94
N GLU A 298 1.08 47.42 29.59
CA GLU A 298 0.69 46.00 29.69
C GLU A 298 -0.03 45.44 28.44
N LEU A 299 -0.23 46.21 27.37
CA LEU A 299 -0.83 45.68 26.14
C LEU A 299 0.05 44.57 25.53
N PRO A 300 -0.49 43.39 25.19
CA PRO A 300 0.29 42.32 24.57
C PRO A 300 0.70 42.69 23.13
N GLN A 301 1.56 41.87 22.53
CA GLN A 301 1.71 41.82 21.07
C GLN A 301 1.12 40.50 20.58
N LEU A 302 0.24 40.57 19.60
CA LEU A 302 -0.31 39.36 18.97
C LEU A 302 0.70 38.89 17.91
N GLN A 303 1.18 37.66 18.04
CA GLN A 303 1.88 36.99 16.95
C GLN A 303 0.84 36.42 15.99
N LYS A 304 1.04 36.59 14.67
CA LYS A 304 0.16 35.97 13.67
C LYS A 304 0.35 34.45 13.75
N PRO A 305 -0.69 33.67 14.10
CA PRO A 305 -0.63 32.21 14.01
C PRO A 305 -0.68 31.78 12.54
N GLU A 306 0.17 30.83 12.12
CA GLU A 306 0.02 30.20 10.81
C GLU A 306 -1.15 29.22 10.81
N LEU A 307 -2.21 29.55 10.06
CA LEU A 307 -3.30 28.62 9.78
C LEU A 307 -2.97 27.83 8.50
N ARG A 308 -2.27 26.71 8.63
CA ARG A 308 -2.04 25.80 7.51
C ARG A 308 -3.32 25.01 7.17
N SER A 309 -3.79 25.14 5.93
CA SER A 309 -4.70 24.16 5.34
C SER A 309 -3.90 22.90 4.97
N VAL A 310 -4.54 21.73 4.98
CA VAL A 310 -3.94 20.48 4.46
C VAL A 310 -5.00 19.73 3.63
N GLU A 311 -5.67 20.48 2.74
CA GLU A 311 -6.69 19.97 1.82
C GLU A 311 -6.33 20.35 0.36
N GLY A 312 -6.81 19.59 -0.62
CA GLY A 312 -6.56 19.88 -2.03
C GLY A 312 -5.22 19.35 -2.55
N SER A 313 -4.44 20.20 -3.23
CA SER A 313 -3.10 19.87 -3.75
C SER A 313 -2.05 19.87 -2.65
N GLU A 314 -2.14 20.78 -1.68
CA GLU A 314 -1.23 20.86 -0.51
C GLU A 314 -1.24 19.57 0.33
N ALA A 315 -2.39 18.90 0.40
CA ALA A 315 -2.55 17.58 1.01
C ALA A 315 -1.61 16.53 0.41
N VAL A 316 -1.40 16.57 -0.91
CA VAL A 316 -0.55 15.62 -1.64
C VAL A 316 0.93 15.91 -1.37
N THR A 317 1.32 17.18 -1.29
CA THR A 317 2.69 17.57 -0.90
C THR A 317 3.01 17.22 0.55
N GLU A 318 2.07 17.41 1.49
CA GLU A 318 2.25 17.03 2.90
C GLU A 318 2.35 15.50 3.06
N ALA A 319 1.52 14.74 2.35
CA ALA A 319 1.62 13.28 2.30
C ALA A 319 3.00 12.86 1.76
N PHE A 320 3.42 13.37 0.59
CA PHE A 320 4.71 13.03 -0.01
C PHE A 320 5.88 13.45 0.90
N ARG A 321 5.78 14.59 1.58
CA ARG A 321 6.77 15.05 2.56
C ARG A 321 6.93 14.05 3.71
N ARG A 322 5.83 13.60 4.33
CA ARG A 322 5.88 12.61 5.42
C ARG A 322 6.42 11.26 4.97
N LEU A 323 6.05 10.83 3.76
CA LEU A 323 6.59 9.62 3.15
C LEU A 323 8.11 9.73 2.94
N SER A 324 8.57 10.85 2.38
CA SER A 324 9.99 11.15 2.17
C SER A 324 10.76 11.25 3.50
N ASN A 325 10.26 11.98 4.48
CA ASN A 325 10.82 12.09 5.83
C ASN A 325 10.95 10.71 6.49
N THR A 326 9.92 9.87 6.37
CA THR A 326 9.92 8.52 6.98
C THR A 326 10.86 7.57 6.25
N ALA A 327 10.89 7.60 4.92
CA ALA A 327 11.81 6.80 4.12
C ALA A 327 13.28 7.20 4.38
N THR A 328 13.59 8.50 4.36
CA THR A 328 14.94 9.00 4.65
C THR A 328 15.36 8.76 6.10
N GLY A 329 14.48 8.98 7.07
CA GLY A 329 14.73 8.66 8.48
C GLY A 329 15.02 7.17 8.72
N LEU A 330 14.23 6.29 8.11
CA LEU A 330 14.43 4.84 8.25
C LEU A 330 15.69 4.35 7.52
N VAL A 331 15.99 4.86 6.32
CA VAL A 331 17.14 4.46 5.50
C VAL A 331 18.47 5.03 6.00
N PHE A 332 18.53 6.31 6.37
CA PHE A 332 19.78 6.98 6.75
C PHE A 332 20.02 7.06 8.25
N HIS A 333 18.96 7.07 9.08
CA HIS A 333 19.08 7.25 10.54
C HIS A 333 18.62 6.03 11.35
N GLY A 334 18.06 4.99 10.71
CA GLY A 334 17.62 3.75 11.37
C GLY A 334 16.49 3.95 12.38
N LYS A 335 15.81 5.09 12.37
CA LYS A 335 14.72 5.47 13.27
C LYS A 335 13.63 6.18 12.50
N ALA A 336 12.38 5.80 12.72
CA ALA A 336 11.26 6.56 12.18
C ALA A 336 11.20 7.95 12.84
N PRO A 337 11.02 9.05 12.07
CA PRO A 337 10.80 10.38 12.64
C PRO A 337 9.49 10.42 13.45
N PRO A 338 9.35 11.36 14.40
CA PRO A 338 8.16 11.45 15.23
C PRO A 338 6.90 11.72 14.40
N SER A 339 5.80 11.06 14.75
CA SER A 339 4.50 11.30 14.13
C SER A 339 3.98 12.70 14.49
N PRO A 340 3.17 13.34 13.64
CA PRO A 340 2.68 14.71 13.89
C PRO A 340 1.85 14.84 15.17
N GLU A 341 1.25 13.74 15.66
CA GLU A 341 0.55 13.73 16.95
C GLU A 341 1.51 13.79 18.14
N ARG A 342 2.68 13.14 18.06
CA ARG A 342 3.73 13.26 19.09
C ARG A 342 4.32 14.67 19.13
N ILE A 343 4.58 15.27 17.97
CA ILE A 343 5.05 16.66 17.88
C ILE A 343 4.06 17.61 18.55
N ARG A 344 2.74 17.45 18.30
CA ARG A 344 1.71 18.26 18.98
C ARG A 344 1.64 18.00 20.48
N ALA A 345 1.81 16.76 20.94
CA ALA A 345 1.85 16.43 22.36
C ALA A 345 3.08 17.04 23.06
N GLU A 346 4.24 17.02 22.40
CA GLU A 346 5.48 17.63 22.88
C GLU A 346 5.39 19.16 22.90
N GLN A 347 4.82 19.79 21.87
CA GLN A 347 4.55 21.24 21.85
C GLN A 347 3.52 21.65 22.92
N ALA A 348 2.51 20.82 23.19
CA ALA A 348 1.53 21.07 24.25
C ALA A 348 2.14 20.92 25.66
N ALA A 349 3.11 20.03 25.84
CA ALA A 349 3.86 19.87 27.08
C ALA A 349 4.93 20.95 27.27
N ASN A 350 5.62 21.34 26.19
CA ASN A 350 6.74 22.29 26.19
C ASN A 350 6.57 23.32 25.05
N PRO A 351 5.87 24.45 25.28
CA PRO A 351 5.63 25.47 24.24
C PRO A 351 6.88 26.22 23.75
N SER A 352 8.05 25.96 24.35
CA SER A 352 9.35 26.49 23.92
C SER A 352 10.15 25.52 23.03
N ALA A 353 9.67 24.30 22.81
CA ALA A 353 10.38 23.29 22.03
C ALA A 353 10.25 23.57 20.53
N THR A 354 11.37 23.83 19.86
CA THR A 354 11.46 24.10 18.41
C THR A 354 11.36 22.81 17.58
N VAL A 355 10.34 21.98 17.84
CA VAL A 355 10.04 20.82 17.00
C VAL A 355 9.16 21.28 15.84
N THR A 356 9.77 21.40 14.66
CA THR A 356 9.09 21.87 13.46
C THR A 356 8.12 20.80 12.94
N GLN A 357 6.84 21.14 12.71
CA GLN A 357 5.88 20.18 12.11
C GLN A 357 6.36 19.65 10.74
N ASP A 358 7.18 20.46 10.07
CA ASP A 358 7.97 20.20 8.88
C ASP A 358 8.86 18.93 8.92
N GLU A 359 9.18 18.38 10.10
CA GLU A 359 9.97 17.16 10.29
C GLU A 359 9.13 15.90 10.57
N ALA A 360 7.79 16.02 10.54
CA ALA A 360 6.88 14.92 10.84
C ALA A 360 7.04 13.71 9.89
N GLY A 361 6.93 12.51 10.46
CA GLY A 361 6.80 11.24 9.73
C GLY A 361 5.36 10.87 9.41
N LEU A 362 5.16 9.65 8.88
CA LEU A 362 3.83 9.04 8.78
C LEU A 362 3.17 8.94 10.16
N SER A 363 1.89 9.28 10.20
CA SER A 363 0.97 8.98 11.32
C SER A 363 0.40 7.56 11.21
N ASP A 364 -0.14 7.02 12.30
CA ASP A 364 -0.76 5.68 12.34
C ASP A 364 -1.93 5.54 11.34
N ARG A 365 -2.59 6.66 10.99
CA ARG A 365 -3.64 6.71 9.96
C ARG A 365 -3.11 6.77 8.53
N ASP A 366 -1.90 7.29 8.34
CA ASP A 366 -1.28 7.46 7.02
C ASP A 366 -0.94 6.07 6.40
N TYR A 367 -0.86 5.00 7.22
CA TYR A 367 -0.67 3.63 6.72
C TYR A 367 -1.85 3.08 5.90
N ILE A 368 -3.09 3.53 6.12
CA ILE A 368 -4.27 3.03 5.38
C ILE A 368 -4.16 3.34 3.87
N PRO A 369 -4.02 4.62 3.44
CA PRO A 369 -3.82 4.94 2.02
C PRO A 369 -2.52 4.34 1.45
N LEU A 370 -1.47 4.17 2.26
CA LEU A 370 -0.21 3.54 1.82
C LEU A 370 -0.40 2.05 1.50
N LEU A 371 -1.13 1.31 2.35
CA LEU A 371 -1.45 -0.10 2.11
C LEU A 371 -2.32 -0.29 0.87
N ILE A 372 -3.27 0.61 0.61
CA ILE A 372 -4.10 0.58 -0.61
C ILE A 372 -3.23 0.79 -1.86
N ALA A 373 -2.33 1.77 -1.85
CA ALA A 373 -1.40 2.00 -2.96
C ALA A 373 -0.52 0.78 -3.24
N ILE A 374 0.09 0.18 -2.20
CA ILE A 374 0.88 -1.05 -2.30
C ILE A 374 0.05 -2.22 -2.83
N PHE A 375 -1.19 -2.38 -2.34
CA PHE A 375 -2.06 -3.50 -2.70
C PHE A 375 -2.40 -3.53 -4.20
N VAL A 376 -2.63 -2.37 -4.83
CA VAL A 376 -2.91 -2.28 -6.28
C VAL A 376 -1.73 -2.79 -7.09
N ASP A 377 -0.52 -2.32 -6.82
CA ASP A 377 0.67 -2.71 -7.58
C ASP A 377 1.10 -4.16 -7.29
N VAL A 378 0.89 -4.64 -6.06
CA VAL A 378 1.06 -6.06 -5.70
C VAL A 378 0.03 -6.94 -6.44
N CYS A 379 -1.20 -6.49 -6.65
CA CYS A 379 -2.17 -7.20 -7.50
C CYS A 379 -1.69 -7.29 -8.97
N ILE A 380 -1.11 -6.22 -9.52
CA ILE A 380 -0.52 -6.23 -10.88
C ILE A 380 0.64 -7.23 -10.97
N LEU A 381 1.51 -7.26 -9.96
CA LEU A 381 2.59 -8.25 -9.85
C LEU A 381 2.05 -9.68 -9.75
N LEU A 382 1.05 -9.95 -8.91
CA LEU A 382 0.42 -11.27 -8.77
C LEU A 382 -0.22 -11.76 -10.07
N VAL A 383 -0.96 -10.89 -10.77
CA VAL A 383 -1.53 -11.22 -12.10
C VAL A 383 -0.43 -11.47 -13.12
N SER A 384 0.69 -10.74 -13.06
CA SER A 384 1.84 -10.93 -13.95
C SER A 384 2.65 -12.20 -13.67
N ILE A 385 2.70 -12.64 -12.40
CA ILE A 385 3.28 -13.92 -11.97
C ILE A 385 2.38 -15.09 -12.37
N ASN A 386 1.05 -14.95 -12.27
CA ASN A 386 0.07 -16.01 -12.55
C ASN A 386 -0.13 -16.29 -14.05
N ARG A 387 0.95 -16.17 -14.84
CA ARG A 387 1.05 -16.78 -16.16
C ARG A 387 0.88 -18.29 -16.02
N PRO A 388 0.23 -18.98 -16.97
CA PRO A 388 0.22 -20.43 -16.97
C PRO A 388 1.66 -20.94 -17.05
N PHE A 389 2.11 -21.64 -16.01
CA PHE A 389 3.43 -22.27 -15.93
C PHE A 389 3.60 -23.29 -17.06
N GLY A 390 4.30 -22.91 -18.12
CA GLY A 390 5.00 -23.84 -19.01
C GLY A 390 4.11 -24.83 -19.80
N PRO A 391 4.67 -25.99 -20.21
CA PRO A 391 4.16 -26.75 -21.37
C PRO A 391 2.76 -27.37 -21.25
N PHE A 392 2.19 -27.46 -20.04
CA PHE A 392 0.97 -28.23 -19.78
C PHE A 392 -0.32 -27.58 -20.29
N PHE A 393 -0.37 -26.25 -20.47
CA PHE A 393 -1.58 -25.62 -21.03
C PHE A 393 -1.62 -25.69 -22.56
N ASN A 394 -0.46 -25.72 -23.22
CA ASN A 394 -0.36 -26.07 -24.64
C ASN A 394 -0.86 -27.49 -24.91
N LEU A 395 -0.69 -28.41 -23.94
CA LEU A 395 -1.25 -29.77 -23.99
C LEU A 395 -2.76 -29.77 -24.24
N GLY A 396 -3.52 -28.78 -23.75
CA GLY A 396 -4.97 -28.65 -23.96
C GLY A 396 -5.36 -28.18 -25.37
N GLN A 397 -4.65 -27.21 -25.94
CA GLN A 397 -4.87 -26.81 -27.34
C GLN A 397 -4.30 -27.83 -28.32
N ASP A 398 -3.19 -28.47 -27.98
CA ASP A 398 -2.58 -29.52 -28.79
C ASP A 398 -3.35 -30.84 -28.66
N LEU A 399 -4.08 -31.09 -27.56
CA LEU A 399 -5.15 -32.10 -27.49
C LEU A 399 -6.22 -31.82 -28.54
N ALA A 400 -6.79 -30.61 -28.57
CA ALA A 400 -7.80 -30.22 -29.54
C ALA A 400 -7.30 -30.29 -31.00
N ARG A 401 -6.03 -29.94 -31.26
CA ARG A 401 -5.40 -30.05 -32.60
C ARG A 401 -5.02 -31.49 -32.97
N ALA A 402 -4.60 -32.33 -32.01
CA ALA A 402 -4.27 -33.74 -32.23
C ALA A 402 -5.53 -34.58 -32.48
N GLN A 403 -6.66 -34.24 -31.84
CA GLN A 403 -7.96 -34.87 -32.11
C GLN A 403 -8.44 -34.62 -33.55
N ALA A 404 -8.00 -33.51 -34.17
CA ALA A 404 -8.42 -33.08 -35.52
C ALA A 404 -7.51 -33.56 -36.67
N ARG A 405 -6.37 -34.20 -36.40
CA ARG A 405 -5.44 -34.70 -37.45
C ARG A 405 -5.03 -36.15 -37.19
N GLY A 406 -5.77 -37.09 -37.77
CA GLY A 406 -5.40 -38.51 -37.79
C GLY A 406 -4.29 -38.81 -38.80
N PRO A 407 -3.13 -39.25 -38.32
CA PRO A 407 -2.53 -40.49 -38.84
C PRO A 407 -2.27 -41.52 -37.73
N MET A 408 -2.04 -41.04 -36.51
CA MET A 408 -1.37 -41.79 -35.43
C MET A 408 -2.28 -42.82 -34.72
N ARG A 409 -3.59 -42.78 -34.99
CA ARG A 409 -4.58 -43.81 -34.61
C ARG A 409 -4.33 -45.15 -35.34
N GLY A 410 -3.68 -45.13 -36.51
CA GLY A 410 -3.22 -46.34 -37.20
C GLY A 410 -2.03 -47.00 -36.49
N VAL A 411 -1.08 -46.19 -36.03
CA VAL A 411 0.09 -46.64 -35.27
C VAL A 411 -0.33 -47.35 -33.98
N LEU A 412 -1.10 -46.68 -33.12
CA LEU A 412 -1.59 -47.26 -31.85
C LEU A 412 -2.40 -48.55 -32.05
N ASN A 413 -3.12 -48.70 -33.16
CA ASN A 413 -3.91 -49.91 -33.42
C ASN A 413 -3.04 -51.09 -33.90
N THR A 414 -1.99 -50.83 -34.68
CA THR A 414 -0.95 -51.81 -35.00
C THR A 414 -0.17 -52.22 -33.74
N PHE A 415 0.16 -51.26 -32.88
CA PHE A 415 0.74 -51.45 -31.54
C PHE A 415 -0.18 -52.17 -30.55
N TYR A 416 -1.48 -52.29 -30.81
CA TYR A 416 -2.37 -53.12 -29.99
C TYR A 416 -2.44 -54.54 -30.56
N ARG A 417 -2.63 -54.67 -31.88
CA ARG A 417 -2.74 -55.97 -32.58
C ARG A 417 -1.50 -56.85 -32.48
N VAL A 418 -0.30 -56.27 -32.47
CA VAL A 418 0.96 -57.04 -32.41
C VAL A 418 1.33 -57.45 -30.97
N PHE A 419 0.66 -56.88 -29.96
CA PHE A 419 1.08 -56.96 -28.55
C PHE A 419 0.03 -57.62 -27.65
N GLN A 420 -1.04 -58.19 -28.21
CA GLN A 420 -2.15 -58.80 -27.45
C GLN A 420 -1.68 -59.90 -26.48
N ASP A 421 -0.63 -60.65 -26.83
CA ASP A 421 -0.13 -61.80 -26.04
C ASP A 421 0.76 -61.39 -24.84
N GLN A 422 1.17 -60.11 -24.74
CA GLN A 422 1.96 -59.58 -23.61
C GLN A 422 1.10 -59.01 -22.48
N PHE A 423 -0.21 -58.87 -22.70
CA PHE A 423 -1.17 -58.35 -21.73
C PHE A 423 -2.07 -59.47 -21.21
N ASP A 424 -2.59 -59.33 -19.99
CA ASP A 424 -3.39 -60.38 -19.37
C ASP A 424 -4.70 -60.58 -20.15
N ALA A 425 -4.94 -61.79 -20.66
CA ALA A 425 -6.04 -62.10 -21.56
C ALA A 425 -7.43 -61.81 -20.97
N GLN A 426 -7.54 -61.72 -19.64
CA GLN A 426 -8.78 -61.42 -18.93
C GLN A 426 -9.01 -59.92 -18.68
N THR A 427 -7.98 -59.07 -18.86
CA THR A 427 -8.04 -57.64 -18.49
C THR A 427 -7.45 -56.77 -19.59
N PRO A 428 -8.25 -55.90 -20.26
CA PRO A 428 -7.71 -55.01 -21.28
C PRO A 428 -6.70 -54.04 -20.65
N PRO A 429 -5.48 -53.93 -21.18
CA PRO A 429 -4.40 -53.20 -20.53
C PRO A 429 -4.70 -51.70 -20.43
N THR A 430 -4.28 -51.09 -19.32
CA THR A 430 -4.40 -49.64 -19.18
C THR A 430 -3.41 -48.93 -20.12
N PRO A 431 -3.72 -47.72 -20.62
CA PRO A 431 -2.75 -46.97 -21.42
C PRO A 431 -1.46 -46.58 -20.70
N ALA A 432 -1.38 -46.71 -19.37
CA ALA A 432 -0.11 -46.65 -18.65
C ALA A 432 0.74 -47.91 -18.92
N GLU A 433 0.16 -49.11 -18.81
CA GLU A 433 0.82 -50.38 -19.12
C GLU A 433 1.27 -50.48 -20.59
N LEU A 434 0.50 -49.90 -21.53
CA LEU A 434 0.85 -49.85 -22.96
C LEU A 434 2.10 -49.01 -23.26
N ILE A 435 2.45 -48.04 -22.40
CA ILE A 435 3.63 -47.17 -22.59
C ILE A 435 4.77 -47.54 -21.65
N ALA A 436 4.49 -48.16 -20.49
CA ALA A 436 5.51 -48.47 -19.48
C ALA A 436 6.79 -49.12 -20.07
N PRO A 437 6.72 -50.13 -20.97
CA PRO A 437 7.92 -50.71 -21.59
C PRO A 437 8.75 -49.70 -22.42
N LEU A 438 8.12 -48.65 -22.96
CA LEU A 438 8.81 -47.57 -23.69
C LEU A 438 9.44 -46.56 -22.73
N GLN A 439 8.83 -46.30 -21.57
CA GLN A 439 9.39 -45.39 -20.57
C GLN A 439 10.73 -45.91 -20.04
N ASP A 440 10.86 -47.23 -19.90
CA ASP A 440 12.10 -47.92 -19.47
C ASP A 440 13.31 -47.68 -20.40
N VAL A 441 13.12 -47.26 -21.66
CA VAL A 441 14.21 -47.00 -22.62
C VAL A 441 14.33 -45.53 -23.05
N VAL A 442 13.41 -44.65 -22.64
CA VAL A 442 13.36 -43.25 -23.07
C VAL A 442 13.90 -42.29 -22.00
N PHE A 443 14.82 -41.42 -22.39
CA PHE A 443 15.49 -40.47 -21.50
C PHE A 443 15.67 -39.08 -22.14
N ASP A 444 15.77 -38.06 -21.29
CA ASP A 444 16.10 -36.69 -21.72
C ASP A 444 17.63 -36.50 -21.80
N HIS A 445 18.11 -35.91 -22.89
CA HIS A 445 19.42 -35.30 -22.98
C HIS A 445 19.32 -33.90 -23.61
N GLY A 446 19.61 -32.85 -22.84
CA GLY A 446 19.70 -31.49 -23.35
C GLY A 446 18.35 -30.88 -23.76
N GLY A 447 17.24 -31.30 -23.15
CA GLY A 447 15.90 -30.84 -23.51
C GLY A 447 15.38 -31.50 -24.79
N GLN A 448 15.86 -32.71 -25.08
CA GLN A 448 15.48 -33.53 -26.24
C GLN A 448 15.35 -34.98 -25.77
N TYR A 449 14.34 -35.69 -26.28
CA TYR A 449 14.09 -37.08 -25.92
C TYR A 449 14.82 -38.05 -26.85
N TYR A 450 15.49 -39.03 -26.25
CA TYR A 450 16.18 -40.12 -26.91
C TYR A 450 15.65 -41.45 -26.37
N ALA A 451 15.76 -42.51 -27.16
CA ALA A 451 15.50 -43.88 -26.72
C ALA A 451 16.75 -44.74 -26.94
N ALA A 452 17.15 -45.52 -25.94
CA ALA A 452 18.24 -46.48 -26.05
C ALA A 452 17.67 -47.90 -25.99
N VAL A 453 17.52 -48.51 -27.16
CA VAL A 453 16.96 -49.85 -27.29
C VAL A 453 18.09 -50.87 -27.19
N PRO A 454 18.09 -51.78 -26.19
CA PRO A 454 19.15 -52.75 -26.01
C PRO A 454 19.17 -53.79 -27.16
N LEU A 455 20.36 -54.22 -27.56
CA LEU A 455 20.56 -55.21 -28.63
C LEU A 455 20.89 -56.62 -28.12
N ASP A 456 21.50 -56.71 -26.95
CA ASP A 456 22.13 -57.91 -26.40
C ASP A 456 21.71 -58.18 -24.95
N PHE A 457 20.51 -57.74 -24.57
CA PHE A 457 19.95 -58.03 -23.26
C PHE A 457 19.73 -59.55 -23.08
N ARG A 458 20.16 -60.10 -21.94
CA ARG A 458 20.06 -61.53 -21.57
C ARG A 458 19.44 -61.66 -20.17
N GLU A 459 18.98 -62.85 -19.81
CA GLU A 459 18.42 -63.12 -18.46
C GLU A 459 19.45 -62.81 -17.35
N GLU A 460 20.73 -63.11 -17.59
CA GLU A 460 21.87 -62.73 -16.73
C GLU A 460 21.89 -61.22 -16.41
N ASN A 461 21.54 -60.36 -17.37
CA ASN A 461 21.57 -58.91 -17.21
C ASN A 461 20.39 -58.42 -16.35
N TYR A 462 19.23 -59.09 -16.43
CA TYR A 462 18.11 -58.84 -15.53
C TYR A 462 18.45 -59.29 -14.10
N ASP A 463 19.05 -60.48 -13.94
CA ASP A 463 19.50 -60.99 -12.63
C ASP A 463 20.49 -60.04 -11.94
N LEU A 464 21.41 -59.43 -12.69
CA LEU A 464 22.34 -58.41 -12.18
C LEU A 464 21.60 -57.14 -11.73
N TRP A 465 20.64 -56.64 -12.51
CA TRP A 465 19.82 -55.49 -12.14
C TRP A 465 18.96 -55.77 -10.89
N ALA A 466 18.33 -56.95 -10.84
CA ALA A 466 17.51 -57.36 -9.70
C ALA A 466 18.37 -57.41 -8.43
N ARG A 467 19.47 -58.17 -8.42
CA ARG A 467 20.40 -58.24 -7.26
C ARG A 467 20.90 -56.86 -6.79
N ALA A 468 20.98 -55.87 -7.68
CA ALA A 468 21.41 -54.51 -7.35
C ALA A 468 20.29 -53.60 -6.81
N ARG A 469 18.99 -53.92 -7.01
CA ARG A 469 17.87 -53.00 -6.73
C ARG A 469 16.62 -53.63 -6.10
N THR A 470 16.30 -54.88 -6.43
CA THR A 470 15.03 -55.53 -6.12
C THR A 470 15.23 -57.02 -5.86
N ASN A 471 14.71 -57.53 -4.75
CA ASN A 471 14.69 -58.99 -4.48
C ASN A 471 13.58 -59.69 -5.32
N ALA A 472 13.55 -59.44 -6.63
CA ALA A 472 12.54 -59.89 -7.57
C ALA A 472 12.76 -61.36 -7.99
N PRO A 473 11.69 -62.14 -8.23
CA PRO A 473 11.80 -63.54 -8.63
C PRO A 473 12.22 -63.71 -10.10
N SER A 474 12.98 -64.76 -10.38
CA SER A 474 13.57 -65.03 -11.71
C SER A 474 12.57 -65.19 -12.85
N TYR A 475 11.28 -65.47 -12.59
CA TYR A 475 10.24 -65.56 -13.62
C TYR A 475 10.02 -64.24 -14.40
N GLU A 476 10.42 -63.09 -13.84
CA GLU A 476 10.36 -61.81 -14.58
C GLU A 476 11.50 -61.64 -15.60
N SER A 477 12.60 -62.40 -15.51
CA SER A 477 13.76 -62.24 -16.39
C SER A 477 13.45 -62.59 -17.85
N SER A 478 12.71 -63.68 -18.09
CA SER A 478 12.28 -64.08 -19.43
C SER A 478 11.30 -63.06 -20.02
N ARG A 479 10.40 -62.47 -19.21
CA ARG A 479 9.52 -61.37 -19.64
C ARG A 479 10.30 -60.10 -19.99
N ALA A 480 11.36 -59.78 -19.26
CA ALA A 480 12.24 -58.66 -19.58
C ALA A 480 13.05 -58.90 -20.87
N LEU A 481 13.49 -60.14 -21.11
CA LEU A 481 14.15 -60.55 -22.36
C LEU A 481 13.20 -60.48 -23.56
N GLU A 482 11.95 -60.89 -23.40
CA GLU A 482 10.91 -60.75 -24.43
C GLU A 482 10.66 -59.26 -24.75
N ARG A 483 10.43 -58.43 -23.72
CA ARG A 483 10.25 -56.99 -23.86
C ARG A 483 11.42 -56.29 -24.58
N SER A 484 12.67 -56.68 -24.31
CA SER A 484 13.83 -56.08 -25.00
C SER A 484 13.79 -56.32 -26.52
N ARG A 485 13.41 -57.53 -26.96
CA ARG A 485 13.23 -57.88 -28.38
C ARG A 485 12.05 -57.15 -29.00
N TYR A 486 10.96 -56.97 -28.27
CA TYR A 486 9.81 -56.19 -28.74
C TYR A 486 10.15 -54.71 -28.93
N LEU A 487 10.95 -54.11 -28.03
CA LEU A 487 11.39 -52.72 -28.16
C LEU A 487 12.22 -52.49 -29.45
N ALA A 488 13.05 -53.46 -29.85
CA ALA A 488 13.76 -53.41 -31.13
C ALA A 488 12.81 -53.36 -32.35
N ALA A 489 11.71 -54.11 -32.32
CA ALA A 489 10.68 -54.06 -33.36
C ALA A 489 9.87 -52.76 -33.33
N VAL A 490 9.50 -52.28 -32.14
CA VAL A 490 8.77 -51.02 -31.93
C VAL A 490 9.51 -49.83 -32.56
N PHE A 491 10.78 -49.64 -32.21
CA PHE A 491 11.50 -48.45 -32.65
C PHE A 491 11.83 -48.47 -34.15
N ALA A 492 11.90 -49.64 -34.78
CA ALA A 492 11.94 -49.77 -36.24
C ALA A 492 10.64 -49.28 -36.91
N ILE A 493 9.46 -49.57 -36.32
CA ILE A 493 8.18 -49.06 -36.81
C ILE A 493 8.09 -47.53 -36.62
N LEU A 494 8.48 -47.02 -35.44
CA LEU A 494 8.49 -45.58 -35.14
C LEU A 494 9.46 -44.79 -36.05
N GLU A 495 10.53 -45.43 -36.52
CA GLU A 495 11.45 -44.85 -37.51
C GLU A 495 10.81 -44.79 -38.90
N GLY A 496 10.13 -45.85 -39.34
CA GLY A 496 9.37 -45.86 -40.60
C GLY A 496 8.26 -44.81 -40.63
N GLU A 497 7.54 -44.64 -39.51
CA GLU A 497 6.55 -43.59 -39.23
C GLU A 497 7.16 -42.18 -39.13
N LYS A 498 8.48 -42.03 -39.21
CA LYS A 498 9.22 -40.75 -39.09
C LYS A 498 8.98 -40.03 -37.75
N LEU A 499 8.63 -40.76 -36.69
CA LEU A 499 8.44 -40.23 -35.33
C LEU A 499 9.78 -40.13 -34.58
N VAL A 500 10.65 -41.13 -34.78
CA VAL A 500 12.05 -41.11 -34.37
C VAL A 500 12.98 -41.06 -35.58
N ARG A 501 14.27 -40.83 -35.33
CA ARG A 501 15.36 -40.99 -36.28
C ARG A 501 16.44 -41.84 -35.60
N LEU A 502 16.87 -42.95 -36.22
CA LEU A 502 18.06 -43.66 -35.74
C LEU A 502 19.27 -42.72 -35.82
N LEU A 503 20.00 -42.61 -34.72
CA LEU A 503 21.33 -42.01 -34.74
C LEU A 503 22.28 -43.11 -35.22
N GLY A 504 22.69 -42.99 -36.47
CA GLY A 504 23.45 -44.05 -37.14
C GLY A 504 24.80 -44.27 -36.47
N VAL A 505 24.97 -45.44 -35.84
CA VAL A 505 26.28 -46.03 -35.62
C VAL A 505 26.79 -46.54 -36.97
N GLU A 506 27.11 -45.61 -37.88
CA GLU A 506 27.69 -45.96 -39.17
C GLU A 506 29.04 -46.63 -38.96
N ARG A 507 29.19 -47.77 -39.64
CA ARG A 507 30.28 -48.75 -39.48
C ARG A 507 31.65 -48.10 -39.30
N ARG A 508 32.12 -48.08 -38.06
CA ARG A 508 33.51 -48.39 -37.63
C ARG A 508 34.60 -47.97 -38.61
N SER A 509 34.56 -46.72 -39.08
CA SER A 509 35.66 -46.11 -39.79
C SER A 509 36.81 -45.96 -38.78
N ARG A 510 38.01 -46.44 -39.15
CA ARG A 510 39.12 -46.54 -38.19
C ARG A 510 39.72 -45.17 -37.80
N PHE A 511 39.18 -44.08 -38.34
CA PHE A 511 39.62 -42.70 -38.16
C PHE A 511 38.44 -41.71 -38.21
N ARG A 512 37.46 -41.84 -37.30
CA ARG A 512 36.65 -40.73 -36.77
C ARG A 512 35.78 -41.19 -35.60
N ARG A 513 35.95 -40.57 -34.42
CA ARG A 513 34.92 -40.54 -33.37
C ARG A 513 33.99 -39.37 -33.69
N ASP A 514 33.08 -39.56 -34.65
CA ASP A 514 32.06 -38.56 -34.94
C ASP A 514 30.94 -38.69 -33.91
N GLU A 515 31.17 -37.97 -32.82
CA GLU A 515 30.30 -37.72 -31.67
C GLU A 515 28.97 -37.07 -32.11
N VAL A 516 27.94 -37.90 -32.30
CA VAL A 516 26.58 -37.42 -32.53
C VAL A 516 25.91 -37.15 -31.17
N ASP A 517 25.69 -35.88 -30.85
CA ASP A 517 25.02 -35.39 -29.62
C ASP A 517 25.67 -35.84 -28.29
N GLY A 518 26.98 -36.13 -28.24
CA GLY A 518 27.73 -36.37 -26.97
C GLY A 518 27.31 -37.63 -26.19
N LEU A 519 26.63 -38.57 -26.85
CA LEU A 519 26.02 -39.75 -26.24
C LEU A 519 26.85 -41.02 -26.49
N ASP A 520 27.86 -41.24 -25.65
CA ASP A 520 28.58 -42.51 -25.59
C ASP A 520 27.75 -43.61 -24.88
N GLU A 521 28.07 -44.88 -25.11
CA GLU A 521 27.33 -46.03 -24.54
C GLU A 521 27.39 -46.00 -22.99
N GLU A 522 28.52 -45.61 -22.40
CA GLU A 522 28.62 -45.38 -20.94
C GLU A 522 27.75 -44.22 -20.44
N ALA A 523 27.52 -43.20 -21.25
CA ALA A 523 26.64 -42.07 -20.89
C ALA A 523 25.17 -42.49 -20.95
N VAL A 524 24.80 -43.34 -21.91
CA VAL A 524 23.48 -43.97 -22.03
C VAL A 524 23.21 -44.90 -20.84
N ARG A 525 24.11 -45.86 -20.55
CA ARG A 525 23.97 -46.78 -19.41
C ARG A 525 23.75 -46.01 -18.11
N ARG A 526 24.58 -44.99 -17.82
CA ARG A 526 24.43 -44.14 -16.62
C ARG A 526 23.12 -43.35 -16.56
N LYS A 527 22.48 -43.03 -17.70
CA LYS A 527 21.17 -42.35 -17.72
C LYS A 527 20.03 -43.33 -17.46
N LEU A 528 20.01 -44.46 -18.16
CA LEU A 528 19.05 -45.54 -17.92
C LEU A 528 19.12 -46.04 -16.47
N ASP A 529 20.34 -46.17 -15.94
CA ASP A 529 20.58 -46.63 -14.57
C ASP A 529 19.98 -45.68 -13.52
N ARG A 530 20.16 -44.36 -13.69
CA ARG A 530 19.55 -43.34 -12.84
C ARG A 530 18.02 -43.31 -12.90
N GLN A 531 17.43 -43.75 -14.01
CA GLN A 531 15.98 -43.89 -14.15
C GLN A 531 15.45 -45.20 -13.53
N GLY A 532 16.32 -46.07 -13.04
CA GLY A 532 15.96 -47.39 -12.50
C GLY A 532 15.76 -48.47 -13.57
N SER A 533 15.97 -48.17 -14.85
CA SER A 533 15.71 -49.09 -15.97
C SER A 533 16.50 -50.39 -15.87
N MET A 534 15.83 -51.52 -16.08
CA MET A 534 16.47 -52.84 -16.16
C MET A 534 17.42 -52.98 -17.35
N TYR A 535 17.20 -52.22 -18.43
CA TYR A 535 18.02 -52.28 -19.64
C TYR A 535 19.38 -51.56 -19.51
N ALA A 536 19.64 -50.87 -18.39
CA ALA A 536 20.94 -50.25 -18.12
C ALA A 536 22.12 -51.25 -18.11
N GLN A 537 21.82 -52.54 -17.88
CA GLN A 537 22.78 -53.65 -17.87
C GLN A 537 22.97 -54.31 -19.25
N ALA A 538 22.39 -53.77 -20.33
CA ALA A 538 22.73 -54.22 -21.69
C ALA A 538 24.10 -53.70 -22.12
N ASP A 539 24.79 -54.43 -23.00
CA ASP A 539 26.13 -54.08 -23.44
C ASP A 539 26.13 -53.15 -24.67
N ALA A 540 25.18 -53.34 -25.60
CA ALA A 540 25.04 -52.53 -26.80
C ALA A 540 23.61 -51.96 -26.98
N PHE A 541 23.51 -50.73 -27.50
CA PHE A 541 22.23 -50.03 -27.69
C PHE A 541 22.09 -49.48 -29.12
N ARG A 542 20.86 -49.47 -29.66
CA ARG A 542 20.46 -48.57 -30.75
C ARG A 542 19.86 -47.30 -30.17
N ILE A 543 20.48 -46.17 -30.48
CA ILE A 543 20.02 -44.86 -30.02
C ILE A 543 19.12 -44.22 -31.08
N TYR A 544 17.90 -43.93 -30.70
CA TYR A 544 16.92 -43.20 -31.50
C TYR A 544 16.71 -41.81 -30.90
N ARG A 545 16.60 -40.78 -31.74
CA ARG A 545 16.21 -39.42 -31.32
C ARG A 545 14.77 -39.15 -31.72
N PHE A 546 13.92 -38.74 -30.79
CA PHE A 546 12.57 -38.28 -31.12
C PHE A 546 12.63 -36.94 -31.86
N ARG A 547 11.74 -36.75 -32.82
CA ARG A 547 11.54 -35.42 -33.41
C ARG A 547 10.90 -34.47 -32.39
N PRO A 548 11.13 -33.14 -32.48
CA PRO A 548 10.60 -32.18 -31.51
C PRO A 548 9.10 -32.36 -31.26
N GLY A 549 8.71 -32.50 -30.00
CA GLY A 549 7.32 -32.72 -29.58
C GLY A 549 6.75 -34.13 -29.77
N LYS A 550 7.37 -35.02 -30.57
CA LYS A 550 6.77 -36.32 -30.91
C LYS A 550 6.67 -37.31 -29.75
N TRP A 551 7.57 -37.26 -28.79
CA TRP A 551 7.44 -38.06 -27.56
C TRP A 551 6.23 -37.61 -26.72
N ALA A 552 6.06 -36.30 -26.54
CA ALA A 552 4.90 -35.74 -25.84
C ALA A 552 3.59 -36.06 -26.57
N GLU A 553 3.54 -35.93 -27.90
CA GLU A 553 2.38 -36.30 -28.72
C GLU A 553 1.99 -37.77 -28.54
N LEU A 554 2.96 -38.68 -28.47
CA LEU A 554 2.75 -40.10 -28.22
C LEU A 554 2.18 -40.36 -26.81
N LEU A 555 2.70 -39.69 -25.77
CA LEU A 555 2.16 -39.76 -24.40
C LEU A 555 0.74 -39.18 -24.28
N ILE A 556 0.44 -38.11 -25.01
CA ILE A 556 -0.87 -37.43 -24.95
C ILE A 556 -1.97 -38.29 -25.60
N GLN A 557 -1.69 -38.91 -26.75
CA GLN A 557 -2.71 -39.67 -27.48
C GLN A 557 -3.07 -41.00 -26.81
N THR A 558 -2.09 -41.68 -26.21
CA THR A 558 -2.32 -42.90 -25.43
C THR A 558 -3.19 -42.59 -24.20
N VAL A 559 -2.86 -41.55 -23.43
CA VAL A 559 -3.67 -41.11 -22.28
C VAL A 559 -5.03 -40.55 -22.69
N GLY A 560 -5.11 -39.75 -23.76
CA GLY A 560 -6.37 -39.20 -24.28
C GLY A 560 -7.35 -40.26 -24.80
N SER A 561 -6.85 -41.43 -25.21
CA SER A 561 -7.70 -42.57 -25.58
C SER A 561 -8.45 -43.20 -24.39
N VAL A 562 -8.03 -42.92 -23.15
CA VAL A 562 -8.70 -43.34 -21.91
C VAL A 562 -10.05 -42.62 -21.77
N SER A 563 -10.05 -41.29 -21.89
CA SER A 563 -11.24 -40.47 -21.64
C SER A 563 -12.40 -40.85 -22.57
N ALA A 564 -12.12 -40.95 -23.87
CA ALA A 564 -13.12 -41.32 -24.87
C ALA A 564 -13.72 -42.72 -24.61
N ARG A 565 -12.90 -43.73 -24.27
CA ARG A 565 -13.38 -45.10 -23.97
C ARG A 565 -14.08 -45.21 -22.61
N ALA A 566 -13.71 -44.37 -21.64
CA ALA A 566 -14.36 -44.31 -20.34
C ALA A 566 -15.75 -43.64 -20.42
N GLU A 567 -15.92 -42.62 -21.27
CA GLU A 567 -17.22 -42.02 -21.57
C GLU A 567 -18.10 -42.96 -22.40
N GLU A 568 -17.55 -43.62 -23.43
CA GLU A 568 -18.28 -44.62 -24.23
C GLU A 568 -18.82 -45.78 -23.36
N ARG A 569 -18.07 -46.21 -22.34
CA ARG A 569 -18.54 -47.18 -21.33
C ARG A 569 -19.56 -46.63 -20.32
N ARG A 570 -19.69 -45.31 -20.16
CA ARG A 570 -20.73 -44.67 -19.32
C ARG A 570 -22.04 -44.40 -20.08
N GLY A 571 -22.00 -44.33 -21.42
CA GLY A 571 -23.18 -44.12 -22.27
C GLY A 571 -24.01 -45.38 -22.57
N LEU A 572 -23.55 -46.57 -22.18
CA LEU A 572 -24.25 -47.83 -22.44
C LEU A 572 -25.31 -48.15 -21.35
N PRO A 573 -26.55 -48.53 -21.72
CA PRO A 573 -27.60 -48.84 -20.76
C PRO A 573 -27.29 -50.09 -19.93
N LEU A 574 -27.72 -50.07 -18.66
CA LEU A 574 -27.44 -51.09 -17.63
C LEU A 574 -27.86 -52.53 -17.98
N SER A 575 -28.73 -52.72 -18.97
CA SER A 575 -29.21 -54.03 -19.43
C SER A 575 -28.16 -54.88 -20.16
N LEU A 576 -27.09 -54.28 -20.70
CA LEU A 576 -25.98 -55.01 -21.34
C LEU A 576 -24.84 -55.37 -20.37
N ARG A 577 -25.01 -55.11 -19.06
CA ARG A 577 -23.94 -55.22 -18.06
C ARG A 577 -23.95 -56.53 -17.25
N ARG A 578 -24.75 -57.53 -17.65
CA ARG A 578 -24.74 -58.89 -17.06
C ARG A 578 -24.94 -59.98 -18.12
N LEU A 579 -23.89 -60.73 -18.39
CA LEU A 579 -23.95 -62.16 -18.68
C LEU A 579 -22.89 -62.84 -17.79
N PRO A 580 -23.27 -63.43 -16.65
CA PRO A 580 -22.40 -64.34 -15.92
C PRO A 580 -22.52 -65.75 -16.53
N SER A 581 -21.39 -66.40 -16.81
CA SER A 581 -21.36 -67.86 -16.96
C SER A 581 -21.38 -68.48 -15.57
N GLU A 582 -22.48 -69.16 -15.23
CA GLU A 582 -22.54 -70.03 -14.04
C GLU A 582 -21.51 -71.16 -14.13
N VAL A 583 -21.00 -71.61 -12.98
CA VAL A 583 -21.17 -73.00 -12.49
C VAL A 583 -20.62 -73.13 -11.04
N ALA A 584 -21.38 -73.90 -10.23
CA ALA A 584 -21.03 -74.56 -8.96
C ALA A 584 -21.11 -73.81 -7.59
N SER A 585 -22.04 -74.34 -6.75
CA SER A 585 -21.96 -74.50 -5.27
C SER A 585 -21.98 -73.21 -4.41
N GLY A 586 -22.94 -72.93 -3.52
CA GLY A 586 -23.72 -73.78 -2.59
C GLY A 586 -23.04 -73.76 -1.20
N ALA A 587 -23.65 -73.43 -0.05
CA ALA A 587 -25.05 -73.28 0.40
C ALA A 587 -25.14 -72.06 1.40
N GLU A 588 -26.25 -71.31 1.52
CA GLU A 588 -27.34 -71.45 2.54
C GLU A 588 -26.86 -71.25 4.01
N GLN A 589 -27.49 -70.52 4.95
CA GLN A 589 -28.89 -70.11 5.20
C GLN A 589 -28.87 -68.96 6.26
N LYS A 590 -29.32 -67.72 5.99
CA LYS A 590 -30.62 -67.06 6.35
C LYS A 590 -30.97 -66.84 7.84
N ALA A 591 -31.32 -65.57 8.16
CA ALA A 591 -32.20 -65.05 9.24
C ALA A 591 -31.60 -64.20 10.41
N LEU A 592 -32.21 -63.02 10.60
CA LEU A 592 -32.21 -62.01 11.68
C LEU A 592 -33.67 -61.94 12.22
N PRO A 593 -34.07 -61.07 13.18
CA PRO A 593 -33.39 -60.40 14.32
C PRO A 593 -34.17 -60.54 15.67
N GLU A 594 -33.71 -59.93 16.79
CA GLU A 594 -34.60 -59.14 17.70
C GLU A 594 -33.83 -58.31 18.78
N ASN A 595 -34.56 -57.41 19.46
CA ASN A 595 -34.07 -56.39 20.42
C ASN A 595 -34.25 -56.80 21.90
N ASN A 596 -33.54 -56.15 22.85
CA ASN A 596 -34.13 -55.39 23.98
C ASN A 596 -33.12 -55.00 25.10
N GLU A 597 -32.97 -53.68 25.31
CA GLU A 597 -33.02 -52.84 26.53
C GLU A 597 -32.45 -53.23 27.95
N PRO A 598 -32.25 -52.26 28.89
CA PRO A 598 -31.19 -52.29 29.91
C PRO A 598 -31.60 -52.26 31.42
N SER A 599 -30.60 -52.36 32.32
CA SER A 599 -30.62 -52.10 33.79
C SER A 599 -29.18 -52.20 34.38
N ALA A 600 -28.74 -51.65 35.53
CA ALA A 600 -29.26 -50.65 36.49
C ALA A 600 -28.10 -50.08 37.39
N LEU A 601 -28.40 -49.57 38.60
CA LEU A 601 -27.53 -48.95 39.65
C LEU A 601 -27.97 -49.48 41.07
N PRO A 602 -27.43 -49.08 42.25
CA PRO A 602 -26.12 -48.54 42.71
C PRO A 602 -25.58 -49.20 44.04
N GLY A 603 -24.47 -48.71 44.63
CA GLY A 603 -24.18 -48.85 46.09
C GLY A 603 -22.70 -48.94 46.56
N SER A 604 -22.23 -47.87 47.24
CA SER A 604 -21.49 -47.74 48.55
C SER A 604 -20.49 -48.84 49.04
N ASP A 605 -19.42 -48.62 49.83
CA ASP A 605 -18.87 -47.53 50.69
C ASP A 605 -17.32 -47.68 50.92
N VAL A 606 -16.73 -46.84 51.81
CA VAL A 606 -15.46 -47.01 52.61
C VAL A 606 -14.16 -46.28 52.17
N GLU A 607 -14.07 -45.02 52.62
CA GLU A 607 -13.02 -44.29 53.42
C GLU A 607 -11.47 -44.54 53.29
N PRO A 608 -10.58 -43.49 53.41
CA PRO A 608 -9.13 -43.54 53.16
C PRO A 608 -8.26 -43.58 54.46
N PRO A 609 -6.91 -43.32 54.49
CA PRO A 609 -6.36 -41.94 54.48
C PRO A 609 -4.86 -41.76 54.04
N ARG A 610 -4.29 -40.53 54.24
CA ARG A 610 -2.85 -40.12 54.37
C ARG A 610 -2.00 -40.05 53.07
N ARG A 611 -1.32 -38.95 52.68
CA ARG A 611 -0.68 -37.82 53.40
C ARG A 611 -0.41 -36.61 52.46
N LEU A 612 -0.48 -35.40 53.03
CA LEU A 612 0.01 -34.08 52.56
C LEU A 612 1.55 -33.92 52.83
N PRO A 613 2.18 -32.72 52.67
CA PRO A 613 2.32 -31.85 51.48
C PRO A 613 3.77 -31.28 51.33
N ASP A 614 4.03 -30.40 50.35
CA ASP A 614 4.66 -29.07 50.60
C ASP A 614 4.47 -28.15 49.36
N ARG A 615 3.87 -26.96 49.51
CA ARG A 615 4.50 -25.62 49.62
C ARG A 615 5.30 -25.17 48.39
N SER A 616 4.80 -24.16 47.65
CA SER A 616 5.02 -22.71 47.89
C SER A 616 6.22 -22.17 47.08
N ARG A 617 6.34 -20.90 46.66
CA ARG A 617 5.56 -19.65 46.90
C ARG A 617 6.15 -18.55 45.98
N VAL A 618 5.39 -17.49 45.67
CA VAL A 618 5.85 -16.07 45.61
C VAL A 618 6.85 -15.70 44.47
N GLU A 619 6.71 -14.60 43.70
CA GLU A 619 5.81 -13.42 43.75
C GLU A 619 4.98 -13.24 42.46
#